data_AF-A0A1M6J9C7-F1
#
_entry.id   AF-A0A1M6J9C7-F1
#
_cell.length_a   1.000
_cell.length_b   1.000
_cell.length_c   1.000
_cell.angle_alpha   90.00
_cell.angle_beta   90.00
_cell.angle_gamma   90.00
#
_symmetry.space_group_name_H-M   'P 1'
#
loop_
_entity.id
_entity.type
_entity.pdbx_description
1 polymer ?
#
loop_
_entity_poly.entity_id
_entity_poly.type
_entity_poly.pdbx_seq_one_letter_code
_entity_poly.pdbx_strand_id
1 'polypeptide(L)'
;MITTKPNSKKNNNKLGILLITSILIFVLIYPETCMEGCSKGLELFVTALFPTLFPFLVLCNILIHFKGEEFYAPYLGPLICKPLKLPSSCSIVILISFLCGYPMGAKYTCSLYENKQITYDNAQRLLNIASNASPLFILGTVSLSILKNSFYGIILLLSNYLSCILMGLLLNNKNSSHKNNTVLLTNKNALPSFAKAFSMSIDDGISVTIKVGAYVIIFSVLNNLIMKSQVFNSLISSNNIIRVISSFLMSLFELTNGCMLISSINAPVYIKLGLISFAISFSGICIILQVYSIVISHGFSIKKYVIRKLFQGMLSFLITVAIYFTLFQNISSTTMAYCYKADYKAKYFIMIILTLLLLVFNVLFSIKKQNHPKKS
;
A
#
# COMPACT_ATOMS: atom_id res chain seq x y z
N MET A 1 29.02 30.06 22.66
CA MET A 1 28.33 30.55 21.45
C MET A 1 28.15 29.41 20.47
N ILE A 2 26.99 28.73 20.50
CA ILE A 2 26.62 27.69 19.54
C ILE A 2 25.82 28.40 18.46
N THR A 3 26.48 28.76 17.35
CA THR A 3 25.81 29.29 16.16
C THR A 3 25.10 28.15 15.43
N THR A 4 23.83 27.93 15.77
CA THR A 4 22.92 27.09 15.00
C THR A 4 22.65 27.78 13.65
N LYS A 5 22.91 27.08 12.54
CA LYS A 5 22.59 27.53 11.17
C LYS A 5 21.07 27.81 11.03
N PRO A 6 20.61 29.07 10.87
CA PRO A 6 19.18 29.39 10.70
C PRO A 6 18.75 29.45 9.22
N ASN A 7 19.70 29.47 8.27
CA ASN A 7 19.42 29.89 6.90
C ASN A 7 18.75 28.82 6.02
N SER A 8 18.93 27.52 6.26
CA SER A 8 18.33 26.47 5.41
C SER A 8 16.85 26.23 5.69
N LYS A 9 16.41 26.27 6.97
CA LYS A 9 14.98 26.14 7.33
C LYS A 9 14.16 27.34 6.86
N LYS A 10 14.71 28.55 6.92
CA LYS A 10 14.00 29.79 6.55
C LYS A 10 13.72 29.89 5.04
N ASN A 11 14.64 29.41 4.18
CA ASN A 11 14.44 29.40 2.73
C ASN A 11 13.42 28.36 2.26
N ASN A 12 13.37 27.18 2.90
CA ASN A 12 12.40 26.14 2.54
C ASN A 12 10.95 26.60 2.75
N ASN A 13 10.70 27.39 3.80
CA ASN A 13 9.37 27.92 4.08
C ASN A 13 8.92 28.94 3.02
N LYS A 14 9.84 29.78 2.51
CA LYS A 14 9.54 30.76 1.45
C LYS A 14 9.13 30.07 0.14
N LEU A 15 9.86 29.02 -0.25
CA LEU A 15 9.52 28.26 -1.45
C LEU A 15 8.15 27.59 -1.32
N GLY A 16 7.86 26.99 -0.16
CA GLY A 16 6.55 26.39 0.11
C GLY A 16 5.40 27.41 0.02
N ILE A 17 5.58 28.60 0.59
CA ILE A 17 4.60 29.69 0.51
C ILE A 17 4.39 30.12 -0.95
N LEU A 18 5.46 30.27 -1.73
CA LEU A 18 5.37 30.65 -3.15
C LEU A 18 4.64 29.58 -3.98
N LEU A 19 4.88 28.30 -3.69
CA LEU A 19 4.21 27.18 -4.35
C LEU A 19 2.71 27.14 -4.03
N ILE A 20 2.35 27.31 -2.74
CA ILE A 20 0.94 27.33 -2.30
C ILE A 20 0.21 28.54 -2.88
N THR A 21 0.83 29.72 -2.86
CA THR A 21 0.23 30.92 -3.46
C THR A 21 0.02 30.77 -4.97
N SER A 22 0.96 30.15 -5.69
CA SER A 22 0.76 29.81 -7.10
C SER A 22 -0.41 28.84 -7.33
N ILE A 23 -0.56 27.82 -6.49
CA ILE A 23 -1.70 26.88 -6.57
C ILE A 23 -3.01 27.63 -6.29
N LEU A 24 -3.05 28.50 -5.29
CA LEU A 24 -4.23 29.31 -4.98
C LEU A 24 -4.63 30.22 -6.14
N ILE A 25 -3.68 30.88 -6.80
CA ILE A 25 -3.95 31.67 -8.01
C ILE A 25 -4.57 30.78 -9.10
N PHE A 26 -4.03 29.59 -9.34
CA PHE A 26 -4.60 28.64 -10.31
C PHE A 26 -6.02 28.19 -9.96
N VAL A 27 -6.31 27.97 -8.68
CA VAL A 27 -7.66 27.65 -8.19
C VAL A 27 -8.63 28.79 -8.49
N LEU A 28 -8.21 30.04 -8.29
CA LEU A 28 -9.04 31.23 -8.58
C LEU A 28 -9.27 31.46 -10.07
N ILE A 29 -8.31 31.09 -10.92
CA ILE A 29 -8.44 31.21 -12.39
C ILE A 29 -9.34 30.11 -12.97
N TYR A 30 -9.30 28.89 -12.41
CA TYR A 30 -10.02 27.72 -12.94
C TYR A 30 -11.01 27.08 -11.91
N PRO A 31 -11.99 27.82 -11.39
CA PRO A 31 -12.89 27.33 -10.34
C PRO A 31 -13.72 26.11 -10.79
N GLU A 32 -14.18 26.08 -12.04
CA GLU A 32 -14.93 24.94 -12.60
C GLU A 32 -14.11 23.65 -12.60
N THR A 33 -12.81 23.74 -12.95
CA THR A 33 -11.90 22.59 -12.94
C THR A 33 -11.66 22.09 -11.51
N CYS A 34 -11.60 23.01 -10.54
CA CYS A 34 -11.52 22.66 -9.13
C CYS A 34 -12.79 21.98 -8.62
N MET A 35 -13.97 22.49 -9.00
CA MET A 35 -15.24 21.86 -8.65
C MET A 35 -15.35 20.45 -9.24
N GLU A 36 -15.00 20.28 -10.51
CA GLU A 36 -14.99 18.96 -11.16
C GLU A 36 -14.02 17.99 -10.46
N GLY A 37 -12.82 18.47 -10.12
CA GLY A 37 -11.82 17.68 -9.39
C GLY A 37 -12.31 17.29 -7.99
N CYS A 38 -12.95 18.21 -7.28
CA CYS A 38 -13.52 17.96 -5.95
C CYS A 38 -14.65 16.93 -6.03
N SER A 39 -15.58 17.08 -6.98
CA SER A 39 -16.70 16.15 -7.19
C SER A 39 -16.21 14.74 -7.53
N LYS A 40 -15.26 14.59 -8.45
CA LYS A 40 -14.67 13.27 -8.79
C LYS A 40 -13.97 12.63 -7.59
N GLY A 41 -13.20 13.41 -6.83
CA GLY A 41 -12.53 12.93 -5.62
C GLY A 41 -13.52 12.49 -4.53
N LEU A 42 -14.60 13.26 -4.35
CA LEU A 42 -15.66 12.95 -3.38
C LEU A 42 -16.47 11.72 -3.81
N GLU A 43 -16.79 11.60 -5.09
CA GLU A 43 -17.47 10.43 -5.65
C GLU A 43 -16.63 9.17 -5.42
N LEU A 44 -15.34 9.19 -5.75
CA LEU A 44 -14.42 8.07 -5.47
C LEU A 44 -14.37 7.74 -3.98
N PHE A 45 -14.36 8.77 -3.12
CA PHE A 45 -14.38 8.57 -1.68
C PHE A 45 -15.65 7.87 -1.19
N VAL A 46 -16.84 8.38 -1.55
CA VAL A 46 -18.12 7.88 -1.03
C VAL A 46 -18.51 6.54 -1.65
N THR A 47 -18.23 6.32 -2.94
CA THR A 47 -18.66 5.11 -3.65
C THR A 47 -17.71 3.93 -3.47
N ALA A 48 -16.42 4.17 -3.29
CA ALA A 48 -15.41 3.11 -3.24
C ALA A 48 -14.63 3.08 -1.93
N LEU A 49 -14.07 4.21 -1.49
CA LEU A 49 -13.11 4.20 -0.37
C LEU A 49 -13.78 4.08 0.99
N PHE A 50 -14.81 4.88 1.28
CA PHE A 50 -15.49 4.86 2.58
C PHE A 50 -16.14 3.50 2.87
N PRO A 51 -16.95 2.90 1.97
CA PRO A 51 -17.62 1.63 2.23
C PRO A 51 -16.66 0.45 2.42
N THR A 52 -15.43 0.55 1.90
CA THR A 52 -14.43 -0.51 1.99
C THR A 52 -13.47 -0.32 3.16
N LEU A 53 -12.96 0.90 3.35
CA LEU A 53 -11.98 1.21 4.39
C LEU A 53 -12.61 1.26 5.78
N PHE A 54 -13.76 1.92 5.94
CA PHE A 54 -14.32 2.19 7.26
C PHE A 54 -14.71 0.91 8.01
N PRO A 55 -15.52 -0.01 7.46
CA PRO A 55 -15.88 -1.24 8.17
C PRO A 55 -14.64 -2.10 8.49
N PHE A 56 -13.68 -2.15 7.57
CA PHE A 56 -12.46 -2.93 7.77
C PHE A 56 -11.57 -2.34 8.86
N LEU A 57 -11.43 -1.00 8.90
CA LEU A 57 -10.73 -0.28 9.96
C LEU A 57 -11.33 -0.59 11.33
N VAL A 58 -12.65 -0.55 11.45
CA VAL A 58 -13.34 -0.87 12.71
C VAL A 58 -12.99 -2.30 13.16
N LEU A 59 -13.12 -3.29 12.27
CA LEU A 59 -12.81 -4.69 12.60
C LEU A 59 -11.33 -4.90 12.99
N CYS A 60 -10.40 -4.28 12.26
CA CYS A 60 -8.98 -4.39 12.59
C CYS A 60 -8.61 -3.68 13.89
N ASN A 61 -9.20 -2.51 14.16
CA ASN A 61 -8.96 -1.82 15.43
C ASN A 61 -9.48 -2.64 16.61
N ILE A 62 -10.66 -3.28 16.49
CA ILE A 62 -11.18 -4.21 17.50
C ILE A 62 -10.16 -5.33 17.73
N LEU A 63 -9.70 -5.97 16.65
CA LEU A 63 -8.71 -7.04 16.71
C LEU A 63 -7.43 -6.61 17.44
N ILE A 64 -6.92 -5.41 17.18
CA ILE A 64 -5.73 -4.87 17.83
C ILE A 64 -6.00 -4.52 19.31
N HIS A 65 -7.16 -3.95 19.64
CA HIS A 65 -7.54 -3.70 21.05
C HIS A 65 -7.67 -5.00 21.86
N PHE A 66 -8.05 -6.10 21.22
CA PHE A 66 -8.10 -7.44 21.81
C PHE A 66 -6.76 -8.20 21.74
N LYS A 67 -5.65 -7.52 21.42
CA LYS A 67 -4.31 -8.13 21.30
C LYS A 67 -4.24 -9.28 20.29
N GLY A 68 -4.98 -9.16 19.19
CA GLY A 68 -4.98 -10.16 18.12
C GLY A 68 -3.57 -10.39 17.54
N GLU A 69 -2.68 -9.41 17.58
CA GLU A 69 -1.27 -9.56 17.23
C GLU A 69 -0.55 -10.62 18.08
N GLU A 70 -0.86 -10.74 19.38
CA GLU A 70 -0.28 -11.75 20.27
C GLU A 70 -0.91 -13.12 20.00
N PHE A 71 -2.23 -13.16 19.73
CA PHE A 71 -2.96 -14.38 19.42
C PHE A 71 -2.53 -15.03 18.10
N TYR A 72 -2.38 -14.24 17.03
CA TYR A 72 -2.05 -14.77 15.70
C TYR A 72 -0.55 -14.95 15.47
N ALA A 73 0.32 -14.31 16.27
CA ALA A 73 1.77 -14.38 16.11
C ALA A 73 2.36 -15.81 16.09
N PRO A 74 1.96 -16.76 16.96
CA PRO A 74 2.49 -18.12 16.93
C PRO A 74 2.15 -18.89 15.65
N TYR A 75 1.01 -18.58 15.05
CA TYR A 75 0.49 -19.28 13.86
C TYR A 75 1.02 -18.66 12.56
N LEU A 76 0.95 -17.33 12.45
CA LEU A 76 1.33 -16.61 11.23
C LEU A 76 2.81 -16.18 11.22
N GLY A 77 3.42 -15.98 12.39
CA GLY A 77 4.81 -15.54 12.53
C GLY A 77 5.83 -16.47 11.88
N PRO A 78 5.77 -17.80 12.10
CA PRO A 78 6.70 -18.75 11.46
C PRO A 78 6.63 -18.75 9.94
N LEU A 79 5.45 -18.51 9.37
CA LEU A 79 5.24 -18.50 7.92
C LEU A 79 5.65 -17.17 7.29
N ILE A 80 5.19 -16.05 7.85
CA ILE A 80 5.30 -14.72 7.23
C ILE A 80 6.55 -13.99 7.74
N CYS A 81 6.77 -13.97 9.05
CA CYS A 81 7.78 -13.11 9.67
C CYS A 81 9.18 -13.74 9.67
N LYS A 82 9.27 -15.05 9.91
CA LYS A 82 10.55 -15.78 9.92
C LYS A 82 11.36 -15.62 8.61
N PRO A 83 10.80 -15.83 7.40
CA PRO A 83 11.57 -15.62 6.17
C PRO A 83 12.00 -14.16 6.00
N LEU A 84 11.18 -13.21 6.44
CA LEU A 84 11.46 -11.76 6.37
C LEU A 84 12.36 -11.25 7.51
N LYS A 85 12.80 -12.15 8.42
CA LYS A 85 13.60 -11.82 9.61
C LYS A 85 12.93 -10.73 10.47
N LEU A 86 11.62 -10.84 10.68
CA LEU A 86 10.82 -9.95 11.53
C LEU A 86 10.33 -10.69 12.79
N PRO A 87 10.05 -9.97 13.89
CA PRO A 87 9.35 -10.52 15.04
C PRO A 87 7.98 -11.10 14.64
N SER A 88 7.54 -12.16 15.33
CA SER A 88 6.25 -12.79 15.06
C SER A 88 5.05 -11.85 15.26
N SER A 89 5.16 -10.86 16.14
CA SER A 89 4.12 -9.83 16.36
C SER A 89 3.82 -9.00 15.10
N CYS A 90 4.73 -8.94 14.13
CA CYS A 90 4.53 -8.23 12.87
C CYS A 90 3.54 -8.94 11.91
N SER A 91 3.20 -10.21 12.15
CA SER A 91 2.49 -11.03 11.17
C SER A 91 1.11 -10.48 10.81
N ILE A 92 0.38 -10.00 11.82
CA ILE A 92 -0.96 -9.44 11.60
C ILE A 92 -0.91 -8.16 10.77
N VAL A 93 0.10 -7.32 10.95
CA VAL A 93 0.26 -6.07 10.21
C VAL A 93 0.59 -6.33 8.75
N ILE A 94 1.42 -7.34 8.47
CA ILE A 94 1.71 -7.78 7.10
C ILE A 94 0.43 -8.30 6.43
N LEU A 95 -0.35 -9.12 7.15
CA LEU A 95 -1.62 -9.64 6.65
C LEU A 95 -2.61 -8.52 6.36
N ILE A 96 -2.79 -7.59 7.29
CA ILE A 96 -3.65 -6.40 7.11
C ILE A 96 -3.18 -5.59 5.89
N SER A 97 -1.88 -5.37 5.74
CA SER A 97 -1.36 -4.67 4.57
C SER A 97 -1.59 -5.43 3.26
N PHE A 98 -1.52 -6.76 3.24
CA PHE A 98 -1.79 -7.53 2.02
C PHE A 98 -3.27 -7.62 1.68
N LEU A 99 -4.17 -7.42 2.63
CA LEU A 99 -5.60 -7.39 2.36
C LEU A 99 -6.08 -5.98 2.00
N CYS A 100 -5.62 -4.97 2.73
CA CYS A 100 -6.20 -3.62 2.66
C CYS A 100 -5.25 -2.55 2.17
N GLY A 101 -3.97 -2.87 2.05
CA GLY A 101 -3.00 -2.00 1.41
C GLY A 101 -2.56 -0.78 2.22
N TYR A 102 -2.09 0.25 1.53
CA TYR A 102 -1.73 1.53 2.12
C TYR A 102 -2.99 2.40 2.40
N PRO A 103 -2.95 3.31 3.40
CA PRO A 103 -1.87 3.52 4.37
C PRO A 103 -1.98 2.61 5.61
N MET A 104 -2.84 1.58 5.57
CA MET A 104 -3.21 0.76 6.72
C MET A 104 -2.05 0.05 7.40
N GLY A 105 -1.15 -0.57 6.62
CA GLY A 105 0.01 -1.23 7.20
C GLY A 105 0.96 -0.25 7.91
N ALA A 106 1.02 1.02 7.48
CA ALA A 106 1.76 2.06 8.20
C ALA A 106 1.10 2.41 9.54
N LYS A 107 -0.24 2.54 9.57
CA LYS A 107 -1.00 2.76 10.81
C LYS A 107 -0.69 1.69 11.86
N TYR A 108 -0.84 0.42 11.49
CA TYR A 108 -0.66 -0.66 12.47
C TYR A 108 0.81 -0.95 12.77
N THR A 109 1.74 -0.58 11.88
CA THR A 109 3.18 -0.57 12.21
C THR A 109 3.46 0.43 13.35
N CYS A 110 2.91 1.65 13.26
CA CYS A 110 3.02 2.63 14.33
C CYS A 110 2.38 2.13 15.61
N SER A 111 1.19 1.53 15.54
CA SER A 111 0.50 0.98 16.73
C SER A 111 1.33 -0.11 17.45
N LEU A 112 1.94 -1.05 16.71
CA LEU A 112 2.85 -2.04 17.31
C LEU A 112 4.07 -1.39 17.98
N TYR A 113 4.58 -0.30 17.40
CA TYR A 113 5.71 0.44 17.95
C TYR A 113 5.32 1.23 19.22
N GLU A 114 4.18 1.93 19.21
CA GLU A 114 3.62 2.64 20.38
C GLU A 114 3.37 1.67 21.54
N ASN A 115 2.85 0.47 21.23
CA ASN A 115 2.63 -0.60 22.19
C ASN A 115 3.91 -1.33 22.63
N LYS A 116 5.09 -0.88 22.19
CA LYS A 116 6.41 -1.47 22.51
C LYS A 116 6.56 -2.95 22.12
N GLN A 117 5.75 -3.44 21.18
CA GLN A 117 5.77 -4.83 20.69
C GLN A 117 6.90 -5.07 19.68
N ILE A 118 7.40 -4.00 19.06
CA ILE A 118 8.50 -4.03 18.11
C ILE A 118 9.46 -2.86 18.35
N THR A 119 10.73 -3.05 18.02
CA THR A 119 11.75 -2.00 18.08
C THR A 119 11.59 -1.00 16.93
N TYR A 120 12.19 0.18 17.04
CA TYR A 120 12.20 1.19 15.98
C TYR A 120 12.73 0.63 14.65
N ASP A 121 13.81 -0.16 14.68
CA ASP A 121 14.40 -0.78 13.48
C ASP A 121 13.44 -1.79 12.82
N ASN A 122 12.77 -2.60 13.63
CA ASN A 122 11.76 -3.54 13.14
C ASN A 122 10.55 -2.80 12.55
N ALA A 123 10.08 -1.75 13.21
CA ALA A 123 9.01 -0.90 12.69
C ALA A 123 9.41 -0.24 11.36
N GLN A 124 10.63 0.28 11.25
CA GLN A 124 11.10 0.91 10.01
C GLN A 124 11.22 -0.10 8.86
N ARG A 125 11.56 -1.38 9.13
CA ARG A 125 11.55 -2.46 8.12
C ARG A 125 10.12 -2.87 7.77
N LEU A 126 9.28 -3.07 8.78
CA LEU A 126 7.87 -3.43 8.63
C LEU A 126 7.12 -2.39 7.79
N LEU A 127 7.35 -1.09 8.02
CA LEU A 127 6.72 -0.01 7.26
C LEU A 127 6.93 -0.14 5.74
N ASN A 128 8.07 -0.68 5.31
CA ASN A 128 8.34 -0.88 3.88
C ASN A 128 7.64 -2.13 3.33
N ILE A 129 7.58 -3.20 4.12
CA ILE A 129 6.97 -4.48 3.74
C ILE A 129 5.44 -4.36 3.79
N ALA A 130 4.91 -3.82 4.86
CA ALA A 130 3.49 -3.61 5.11
C ALA A 130 3.00 -2.28 4.48
N SER A 131 3.35 -2.05 3.21
CA SER A 131 2.87 -0.90 2.47
C SER A 131 2.71 -1.26 1.00
N ASN A 132 1.67 -2.01 0.64
CA ASN A 132 1.40 -2.38 -0.76
C ASN A 132 -0.01 -1.92 -1.15
N ALA A 133 -0.37 -1.98 -2.42
CA ALA A 133 -1.77 -1.79 -2.80
C ALA A 133 -2.60 -3.02 -2.43
N SER A 134 -3.89 -2.83 -2.18
CA SER A 134 -4.80 -3.94 -1.89
C SER A 134 -5.09 -4.76 -3.16
N PRO A 135 -5.49 -6.04 -3.03
CA PRO A 135 -5.94 -6.84 -4.16
C PRO A 135 -7.17 -6.21 -4.81
N LEU A 136 -8.04 -5.57 -4.03
CA LEU A 136 -9.22 -4.89 -4.54
C LEU A 136 -8.85 -3.74 -5.48
N PHE A 137 -7.83 -2.95 -5.13
CA PHE A 137 -7.35 -1.88 -6.01
C PHE A 137 -6.71 -2.44 -7.29
N ILE A 138 -5.83 -3.44 -7.16
CA ILE A 138 -5.10 -4.01 -8.31
C ILE A 138 -6.05 -4.76 -9.25
N LEU A 139 -6.85 -5.69 -8.73
CA LEU A 139 -7.73 -6.54 -9.51
C LEU A 139 -9.01 -5.80 -9.94
N GLY A 140 -9.58 -4.98 -9.06
CA GLY A 140 -10.79 -4.21 -9.35
C GLY A 140 -10.47 -2.98 -10.18
N THR A 141 -9.93 -1.95 -9.55
CA THR A 141 -9.74 -0.62 -10.18
C THR A 141 -8.77 -0.69 -11.35
N VAL A 142 -7.56 -1.21 -11.16
CA VAL A 142 -6.52 -1.16 -12.19
C VAL A 142 -6.80 -2.15 -13.31
N SER A 143 -7.13 -3.40 -12.97
CA SER A 143 -7.27 -4.46 -13.98
C SER A 143 -8.63 -4.47 -14.67
N LEU A 144 -9.74 -4.52 -13.91
CA LEU A 144 -11.08 -4.59 -14.51
C LEU A 144 -11.55 -3.23 -15.04
N SER A 145 -11.41 -2.15 -14.27
CA SER A 145 -11.93 -0.84 -14.68
C SER A 145 -11.01 -0.10 -15.66
N ILE A 146 -9.72 0.01 -15.34
CA ILE A 146 -8.76 0.83 -16.13
C ILE A 146 -8.22 0.07 -17.34
N LEU A 147 -7.70 -1.14 -17.13
CA LEU A 147 -7.07 -1.94 -18.19
C LEU A 147 -8.07 -2.78 -18.99
N LYS A 148 -9.30 -2.95 -18.47
CA LYS A 148 -10.36 -3.79 -19.06
C LYS A 148 -9.91 -5.21 -19.37
N ASN A 149 -8.97 -5.73 -18.58
CA ASN A 149 -8.40 -7.07 -18.74
C ASN A 149 -8.02 -7.64 -17.37
N SER A 150 -8.75 -8.68 -16.95
CA SER A 150 -8.61 -9.34 -15.64
C SER A 150 -7.27 -10.06 -15.45
N PHE A 151 -6.66 -10.57 -16.52
CA PHE A 151 -5.40 -11.32 -16.45
C PHE A 151 -4.21 -10.42 -16.12
N TYR A 152 -4.24 -9.16 -16.60
CA TYR A 152 -3.24 -8.17 -16.23
C TYR A 152 -3.23 -7.92 -14.72
N GLY A 153 -4.38 -8.05 -14.05
CA GLY A 153 -4.49 -7.95 -12.60
C GLY A 153 -3.67 -9.02 -11.87
N ILE A 154 -3.66 -10.26 -12.36
CA ILE A 154 -2.89 -11.35 -11.76
C ILE A 154 -1.39 -11.06 -11.88
N ILE A 155 -0.94 -10.63 -13.07
CA ILE A 155 0.46 -10.26 -13.32
C ILE A 155 0.88 -9.15 -12.36
N LEU A 156 0.08 -8.08 -12.29
CA LEU A 156 0.36 -6.93 -11.42
C LEU A 156 0.37 -7.34 -9.95
N LEU A 157 -0.61 -8.12 -9.48
CA LEU A 157 -0.70 -8.56 -8.09
C LEU A 157 0.53 -9.37 -7.68
N LEU A 158 0.88 -10.40 -8.46
CA LEU A 158 2.05 -11.23 -8.20
C LEU A 158 3.34 -10.41 -8.19
N SER A 159 3.50 -9.53 -9.17
CA SER A 159 4.70 -8.70 -9.27
C SER A 159 4.88 -7.77 -8.08
N ASN A 160 3.80 -7.09 -7.68
CA ASN A 160 3.82 -6.15 -6.57
C ASN A 160 4.09 -6.86 -5.24
N TYR A 161 3.47 -8.02 -5.02
CA TYR A 161 3.61 -8.75 -3.74
C TYR A 161 4.99 -9.43 -3.66
N LEU A 162 5.48 -9.98 -4.77
CA LEU A 162 6.82 -10.55 -4.83
C LEU A 162 7.89 -9.47 -4.64
N SER A 163 7.71 -8.28 -5.23
CA SER A 163 8.64 -7.15 -5.04
C SER A 163 8.75 -6.74 -3.57
N CYS A 164 7.63 -6.73 -2.84
CA CYS A 164 7.59 -6.45 -1.42
C CYS A 164 8.39 -7.49 -0.61
N ILE A 165 8.14 -8.78 -0.86
CA ILE A 165 8.82 -9.88 -0.18
C ILE A 165 10.33 -9.81 -0.43
N LEU A 166 10.73 -9.65 -1.69
CA LEU A 166 12.14 -9.52 -2.08
C LEU A 166 12.79 -8.29 -1.44
N MET A 167 12.12 -7.14 -1.40
CA MET A 167 12.60 -5.98 -0.67
C MET A 167 12.78 -6.26 0.83
N GLY A 168 11.87 -7.02 1.43
CA GLY A 168 12.00 -7.45 2.83
C GLY A 168 13.22 -8.34 3.08
N LEU A 169 13.57 -9.21 2.13
CA LEU A 169 14.75 -10.07 2.17
C LEU A 169 16.05 -9.30 1.92
N LEU A 170 16.05 -8.33 0.99
CA LEU A 170 17.21 -7.50 0.65
C LEU A 170 17.57 -6.51 1.77
N LEU A 171 16.57 -6.03 2.52
CA LEU A 171 16.78 -5.12 3.64
C LEU A 171 17.38 -5.88 4.83
N ASN A 172 18.72 -5.87 4.89
CA ASN A 172 19.48 -6.58 5.91
C ASN A 172 19.18 -6.03 7.31
N ASN A 173 19.04 -6.92 8.29
CA ASN A 173 18.81 -6.55 9.69
C ASN A 173 20.17 -6.18 10.32
N LYS A 174 20.58 -4.92 10.23
CA LYS A 174 21.90 -4.47 10.71
C LYS A 174 22.09 -4.65 12.22
N ASN A 175 21.02 -4.88 13.00
CA ASN A 175 21.07 -4.91 14.47
C ASN A 175 20.48 -6.19 15.09
N SER A 176 20.49 -7.33 14.39
CA SER A 176 20.00 -8.61 14.99
C SER A 176 20.92 -9.20 16.08
N SER A 177 21.92 -8.45 16.56
CA SER A 177 22.81 -8.87 17.66
C SER A 177 22.17 -8.70 19.05
N HIS A 178 20.98 -8.12 19.17
CA HIS A 178 20.18 -8.34 20.36
C HIS A 178 19.46 -9.67 20.22
N LYS A 179 19.97 -10.64 20.99
CA LYS A 179 19.30 -11.89 21.38
C LYS A 179 17.79 -11.69 21.45
N ASN A 180 17.07 -12.76 21.11
CA ASN A 180 15.63 -12.99 21.26
C ASN A 180 15.08 -12.69 22.68
N ASN A 181 15.31 -11.51 23.23
CA ASN A 181 14.40 -10.91 24.16
C ASN A 181 13.28 -10.40 23.27
N THR A 182 12.34 -11.30 22.98
CA THR A 182 10.96 -10.89 22.85
C THR A 182 10.76 -9.85 23.95
N VAL A 183 10.57 -8.59 23.57
CA VAL A 183 10.05 -7.58 24.49
C VAL A 183 8.60 -8.00 24.70
N LEU A 184 8.39 -9.11 25.41
CA LEU A 184 7.17 -9.45 26.11
C LEU A 184 7.12 -8.50 27.32
N LEU A 185 7.16 -7.19 27.05
CA LEU A 185 6.47 -6.26 27.92
C LEU A 185 5.00 -6.54 27.65
N THR A 186 4.50 -7.61 28.25
CA THR A 186 3.06 -7.81 28.40
C THR A 186 2.62 -6.57 29.15
N ASN A 187 2.12 -5.59 28.41
CA ASN A 187 1.43 -4.49 29.00
C ASN A 187 0.24 -5.14 29.68
N LYS A 188 0.32 -5.33 31.00
CA LYS A 188 -0.71 -5.92 31.87
C LYS A 188 -1.93 -5.00 31.98
N ASN A 189 -2.15 -4.16 30.98
CA ASN A 189 -3.38 -3.42 30.84
C ASN A 189 -4.49 -4.45 30.62
N ALA A 190 -5.49 -4.38 31.48
CA ALA A 190 -6.69 -5.17 31.31
C ALA A 190 -7.26 -4.93 29.91
N LEU A 191 -7.73 -6.00 29.27
CA LEU A 191 -8.42 -5.89 27.99
C LEU A 191 -9.63 -4.96 28.17
N PRO A 192 -9.83 -3.98 27.27
CA PRO A 192 -11.01 -3.13 27.33
C PRO A 192 -12.27 -3.98 27.17
N SER A 193 -13.39 -3.52 27.71
CA SER A 193 -14.69 -4.11 27.39
C SER A 193 -14.97 -4.00 25.89
N PHE A 194 -15.73 -4.94 25.34
CA PHE A 194 -16.08 -4.92 23.91
C PHE A 194 -16.72 -3.60 23.49
N ALA A 195 -17.65 -3.06 24.28
CA ALA A 195 -18.28 -1.76 24.00
C ALA A 195 -17.25 -0.62 23.91
N LYS A 196 -16.27 -0.57 24.83
CA LYS A 196 -15.21 0.43 24.81
C LYS A 196 -14.30 0.26 23.60
N ALA A 197 -13.85 -0.97 23.32
CA ALA A 197 -13.02 -1.28 22.17
C ALA A 197 -13.74 -0.95 20.85
N PHE A 198 -15.02 -1.26 20.75
CA PHE A 198 -15.86 -0.98 19.59
C PHE A 198 -16.01 0.52 19.35
N SER A 199 -16.32 1.31 20.39
CA SER A 199 -16.41 2.77 20.30
C SER A 199 -15.09 3.38 19.84
N MET A 200 -13.97 3.02 20.48
CA MET A 200 -12.63 3.49 20.08
C MET A 200 -12.30 3.12 18.63
N SER A 201 -12.70 1.91 18.21
CA SER A 201 -12.48 1.42 16.86
C SER A 201 -13.25 2.21 15.80
N ILE A 202 -14.47 2.65 16.12
CA ILE A 202 -15.28 3.53 15.28
C ILE A 202 -14.59 4.90 15.14
N ASP A 203 -14.20 5.52 16.26
CA ASP A 203 -13.57 6.85 16.25
C ASP A 203 -12.27 6.87 15.42
N ASP A 204 -11.41 5.86 15.65
CA ASP A 204 -10.18 5.66 14.89
C ASP A 204 -10.47 5.37 13.41
N GLY A 205 -11.51 4.58 13.13
CA GLY A 205 -11.94 4.24 11.78
C GLY A 205 -12.41 5.47 11.00
N ILE A 206 -13.23 6.33 11.63
CA ILE A 206 -13.71 7.60 11.07
C ILE A 206 -12.51 8.51 10.78
N SER A 207 -11.64 8.71 11.76
CA SER A 207 -10.47 9.61 11.65
C SER A 207 -9.56 9.22 10.49
N VAL A 208 -9.21 7.94 10.36
CA VAL A 208 -8.34 7.47 9.27
C VAL A 208 -9.05 7.55 7.93
N THR A 209 -10.32 7.13 7.85
CA THR A 209 -11.06 7.12 6.58
C THR A 209 -11.27 8.53 6.03
N ILE A 210 -11.68 9.49 6.88
CA ILE A 210 -11.86 10.89 6.46
C ILE A 210 -10.54 11.50 6.00
N LYS A 211 -9.42 11.24 6.70
CA LYS A 211 -8.10 11.71 6.27
C LYS A 211 -7.75 11.18 4.88
N VAL A 212 -7.93 9.89 4.63
CA VAL A 212 -7.70 9.29 3.29
C VAL A 212 -8.59 9.96 2.23
N GLY A 213 -9.87 10.18 2.52
CA GLY A 213 -10.79 10.91 1.64
C GLY A 213 -10.31 12.33 1.31
N ALA A 214 -9.87 13.08 2.32
CA ALA A 214 -9.36 14.43 2.15
C ALA A 214 -8.12 14.48 1.23
N TYR A 215 -7.19 13.53 1.40
CA TYR A 215 -6.05 13.41 0.49
C TYR A 215 -6.50 13.15 -0.95
N VAL A 216 -7.44 12.22 -1.16
CA VAL A 216 -7.93 11.87 -2.50
C VAL A 216 -8.63 13.06 -3.16
N ILE A 217 -9.45 13.81 -2.42
CA ILE A 217 -10.12 15.02 -2.93
C ILE A 217 -9.10 16.08 -3.34
N ILE A 218 -8.14 16.40 -2.48
CA ILE A 218 -7.12 17.42 -2.77
C ILE A 218 -6.27 17.01 -3.99
N PHE A 219 -5.82 15.75 -4.04
CA PHE A 219 -5.03 15.27 -5.17
C PHE A 219 -5.84 15.19 -6.47
N SER A 220 -7.14 14.92 -6.41
CA SER A 220 -8.04 15.00 -7.57
C SER A 220 -8.14 16.44 -8.11
N VAL A 221 -8.29 17.43 -7.23
CA VAL A 221 -8.27 18.86 -7.62
C VAL A 221 -6.95 19.24 -8.27
N LEU A 222 -5.83 18.91 -7.62
CA LEU A 222 -4.49 19.22 -8.15
C LEU A 222 -4.24 18.51 -9.49
N ASN A 223 -4.63 17.25 -9.62
CA ASN A 223 -4.47 16.51 -10.87
C ASN A 223 -5.28 17.14 -12.01
N ASN A 224 -6.54 17.53 -11.77
CA ASN A 224 -7.35 18.21 -12.78
C ASN A 224 -6.76 19.56 -13.19
N LEU A 225 -6.23 20.34 -12.24
CA LEU A 225 -5.55 21.61 -12.54
C LEU A 225 -4.30 21.40 -13.41
N ILE A 226 -3.49 20.39 -13.09
CA ILE A 226 -2.31 20.04 -13.91
C ILE A 226 -2.78 19.63 -15.31
N MET A 227 -3.81 18.78 -15.42
CA MET A 227 -4.36 18.33 -16.71
C MET A 227 -4.94 19.48 -17.54
N LYS A 228 -5.48 20.53 -16.91
CA LYS A 228 -5.99 21.71 -17.62
C LYS A 228 -4.88 22.64 -18.11
N SER A 229 -3.69 22.59 -17.49
CA SER A 229 -2.58 23.48 -17.85
C SER A 229 -2.14 23.30 -19.31
N GLN A 230 -1.89 24.42 -19.99
CA GLN A 230 -1.41 24.41 -21.38
C GLN A 230 -0.08 23.66 -21.52
N VAL A 231 0.79 23.76 -20.50
CA VAL A 231 2.07 23.04 -20.44
C VAL A 231 1.84 21.53 -20.53
N PHE A 232 0.93 20.99 -19.71
CA PHE A 232 0.67 19.56 -19.71
C PHE A 232 0.01 19.08 -21.01
N ASN A 233 -0.92 19.86 -21.56
CA ASN A 233 -1.54 19.56 -22.85
C ASN A 233 -0.51 19.54 -24.00
N SER A 234 0.45 20.46 -24.00
CA SER A 234 1.57 20.45 -24.95
C SER A 234 2.44 19.21 -24.79
N LEU A 235 2.73 18.79 -23.55
CA LEU A 235 3.51 17.57 -23.29
C LEU A 235 2.78 16.30 -23.77
N ILE A 236 1.47 16.17 -23.51
CA ILE A 236 0.70 15.00 -23.95
C ILE A 236 0.54 14.92 -25.48
N SER A 237 0.39 16.06 -26.14
CA SER A 237 0.21 16.15 -27.60
C SER A 237 1.51 16.05 -28.39
N SER A 238 2.65 16.05 -27.70
CA SER A 238 3.96 15.88 -28.32
C SER A 238 4.25 14.42 -28.73
N ASN A 239 5.52 14.07 -28.95
CA ASN A 239 5.88 12.73 -29.42
C ASN A 239 5.49 11.62 -28.41
N ASN A 240 5.40 10.38 -28.90
CA ASN A 240 4.98 9.24 -28.08
C ASN A 240 5.84 9.05 -26.82
N ILE A 241 7.14 9.38 -26.87
CA ILE A 241 8.08 9.22 -25.75
C ILE A 241 7.72 10.19 -24.62
N ILE A 242 7.54 11.47 -24.94
CA ILE A 242 7.18 12.50 -23.97
C ILE A 242 5.80 12.18 -23.37
N ARG A 243 4.85 11.70 -24.17
CA ARG A 243 3.52 11.27 -23.69
C ARG A 243 3.60 10.10 -22.70
N VAL A 244 4.51 9.15 -22.91
CA VAL A 244 4.76 8.04 -21.96
C VAL A 244 5.32 8.61 -20.65
N ILE A 245 6.31 9.50 -20.73
CA ILE A 245 6.95 10.13 -19.57
C ILE A 245 5.93 10.97 -18.78
N SER A 246 5.13 11.80 -19.45
CA SER A 246 4.13 12.65 -18.80
C SER A 246 3.06 11.81 -18.10
N SER A 247 2.57 10.75 -18.74
CA SER A 247 1.60 9.80 -18.16
C SER A 247 2.18 9.09 -16.92
N PHE A 248 3.46 8.72 -16.98
CA PHE A 248 4.16 8.11 -15.86
C PHE A 248 4.38 9.10 -14.70
N LEU A 249 4.79 10.33 -14.97
CA LEU A 249 4.92 11.35 -13.92
C LEU A 249 3.58 11.62 -13.22
N MET A 250 2.47 11.60 -13.96
CA MET A 250 1.14 11.70 -13.36
C MET A 250 0.82 10.51 -12.46
N SER A 251 1.23 9.28 -12.81
CA SER A 251 1.03 8.12 -11.92
C SER A 251 1.88 8.15 -10.66
N LEU A 252 3.02 8.86 -10.69
CA LEU A 252 3.80 9.14 -9.48
C LEU A 252 3.13 10.21 -8.61
N PHE A 253 2.33 11.11 -9.18
CA PHE A 253 1.61 12.14 -8.43
C PHE A 253 0.32 11.58 -7.82
N GLU A 254 -0.56 11.06 -8.66
CA GLU A 254 -1.82 10.41 -8.29
C GLU A 254 -1.97 9.11 -9.08
N LEU A 255 -2.00 8.00 -8.33
CA LEU A 255 -1.87 6.66 -8.89
C LEU A 255 -3.00 6.29 -9.85
N THR A 256 -4.25 6.65 -9.53
CA THR A 256 -5.45 6.16 -10.22
C THR A 256 -5.55 6.75 -11.62
N ASN A 257 -5.51 8.08 -11.71
CA ASN A 257 -5.57 8.81 -12.98
C ASN A 257 -4.32 8.56 -13.82
N GLY A 258 -3.15 8.47 -13.19
CA GLY A 258 -1.93 8.13 -13.92
C GLY A 258 -1.97 6.73 -14.53
N CYS A 259 -2.53 5.72 -13.83
CA CYS A 259 -2.75 4.40 -14.42
C CYS A 259 -3.70 4.45 -15.62
N MET A 260 -4.75 5.28 -15.56
CA MET A 260 -5.66 5.52 -16.68
C MET A 260 -4.97 6.20 -17.87
N LEU A 261 -4.08 7.17 -17.62
CA LEU A 261 -3.28 7.77 -18.68
C LEU A 261 -2.34 6.74 -19.32
N ILE A 262 -1.62 5.94 -18.51
CA ILE A 262 -0.71 4.89 -19.00
C ILE A 262 -1.47 3.81 -19.80
N SER A 263 -2.69 3.43 -19.41
CA SER A 263 -3.45 2.44 -20.17
C SER A 263 -3.80 2.93 -21.59
N SER A 264 -4.01 4.24 -21.75
CA SER A 264 -4.40 4.89 -23.00
C SER A 264 -3.25 5.19 -23.99
N ILE A 265 -1.99 5.16 -23.56
CA ILE A 265 -0.86 5.50 -24.44
C ILE A 265 -0.66 4.43 -25.53
N ASN A 266 -0.09 4.80 -26.68
CA ASN A 266 0.29 3.82 -27.69
C ASN A 266 1.68 3.24 -27.37
N ALA A 267 1.73 2.20 -26.55
CA ALA A 267 2.97 1.51 -26.16
C ALA A 267 2.72 -0.01 -26.03
N PRO A 268 3.77 -0.84 -26.17
CA PRO A 268 3.66 -2.28 -25.90
C PRO A 268 3.08 -2.57 -24.51
N VAL A 269 2.26 -3.62 -24.42
CA VAL A 269 1.53 -3.97 -23.19
C VAL A 269 2.47 -4.20 -22.01
N TYR A 270 3.61 -4.88 -22.22
CA TYR A 270 4.58 -5.12 -21.16
C TYR A 270 5.16 -3.82 -20.56
N ILE A 271 5.32 -2.76 -21.37
CA ILE A 271 5.76 -1.44 -20.87
C ILE A 271 4.65 -0.80 -20.04
N LYS A 272 3.41 -0.80 -20.53
CA LYS A 272 2.27 -0.26 -19.78
C LYS A 272 2.13 -0.94 -18.41
N LEU A 273 2.15 -2.28 -18.40
CA LEU A 273 2.05 -3.07 -17.17
C LEU A 273 3.25 -2.82 -16.25
N GLY A 274 4.46 -2.76 -16.80
CA GLY A 274 5.66 -2.43 -16.03
C GLY A 274 5.53 -1.07 -15.33
N LEU A 275 5.16 -0.02 -16.07
CA LEU A 275 5.00 1.34 -15.52
C LEU A 275 3.89 1.42 -14.46
N ILE A 276 2.76 0.75 -14.70
CA ILE A 276 1.67 0.65 -13.71
C ILE A 276 2.15 -0.10 -12.46
N SER A 277 2.84 -1.23 -12.63
CA SER A 277 3.40 -2.01 -11.52
C SER A 277 4.41 -1.22 -10.69
N PHE A 278 5.25 -0.43 -11.35
CA PHE A 278 6.14 0.52 -10.67
C PHE A 278 5.34 1.48 -9.80
N ALA A 279 4.36 2.18 -10.39
CA ALA A 279 3.61 3.22 -9.72
C ALA A 279 2.85 2.70 -8.50
N ILE A 280 2.27 1.51 -8.61
CA ILE A 280 1.57 0.80 -7.51
C ILE A 280 2.54 0.52 -6.36
N SER A 281 3.70 -0.07 -6.64
CA SER A 281 4.70 -0.40 -5.62
C SER A 281 5.37 0.82 -5.01
N PHE A 282 5.60 1.88 -5.81
CA PHE A 282 6.16 3.15 -5.38
C PHE A 282 5.21 3.92 -4.46
N SER A 283 3.89 3.71 -4.61
CA SER A 283 2.84 4.32 -3.78
C SER A 283 2.85 5.85 -3.92
N GLY A 284 2.56 6.38 -5.12
CA GLY A 284 2.67 7.80 -5.53
C GLY A 284 2.42 8.89 -4.46
N ILE A 285 2.84 10.13 -4.72
CA ILE A 285 2.97 11.22 -3.72
C ILE A 285 1.75 11.35 -2.80
N CYS A 286 0.53 11.24 -3.34
CA CYS A 286 -0.71 11.19 -2.54
C CYS A 286 -0.65 10.19 -1.37
N ILE A 287 -0.27 8.95 -1.67
CA ILE A 287 -0.18 7.85 -0.69
C ILE A 287 1.04 8.03 0.21
N ILE A 288 2.18 8.46 -0.33
CA ILE A 288 3.37 8.78 0.48
C ILE A 288 3.03 9.84 1.54
N LEU A 289 2.25 10.87 1.21
CA LEU A 289 1.82 11.89 2.18
C LEU A 289 0.82 11.33 3.21
N GLN A 290 -0.11 10.46 2.78
CA GLN A 290 -0.99 9.74 3.71
C GLN A 290 -0.16 8.95 4.74
N VAL A 291 0.81 8.17 4.28
CA VAL A 291 1.74 7.43 5.16
C VAL A 291 2.55 8.39 6.02
N TYR A 292 3.08 9.48 5.45
CA TYR A 292 3.86 10.46 6.18
C TYR A 292 3.09 11.03 7.37
N SER A 293 1.81 11.37 7.17
CA SER A 293 0.95 11.93 8.22
C SER A 293 0.74 11.01 9.42
N ILE A 294 0.92 9.70 9.22
CA ILE A 294 0.82 8.68 10.28
C ILE A 294 2.17 8.49 10.97
N VAL A 295 3.25 8.44 10.20
CA VAL A 295 4.57 8.03 10.71
C VAL A 295 5.38 9.19 11.29
N ILE A 296 5.03 10.44 10.96
CA ILE A 296 5.76 11.64 11.40
C ILE A 296 5.77 11.82 12.92
N SER A 297 4.66 11.50 13.61
CA SER A 297 4.55 11.59 15.08
C SER A 297 5.47 10.63 15.82
N HIS A 298 5.98 9.62 15.13
CA HIS A 298 6.82 8.56 15.68
C HIS A 298 8.32 8.72 15.34
N GLY A 299 8.67 9.79 14.63
CA GLY A 299 10.05 10.04 14.21
C GLY A 299 10.58 9.10 13.12
N PHE A 300 9.71 8.39 12.40
CA PHE A 300 10.13 7.55 11.28
C PHE A 300 10.58 8.41 10.09
N SER A 301 11.70 8.03 9.49
CA SER A 301 12.26 8.78 8.35
C SER A 301 11.49 8.49 7.05
N ILE A 302 10.71 9.48 6.60
CA ILE A 302 10.00 9.41 5.30
C ILE A 302 10.96 9.27 4.12
N LYS A 303 12.15 9.88 4.19
CA LYS A 303 13.18 9.75 3.15
C LYS A 303 13.60 8.29 2.95
N LYS A 304 13.80 7.54 4.04
CA LYS A 304 14.15 6.11 3.94
C LYS A 304 13.00 5.30 3.34
N TYR A 305 11.76 5.63 3.71
CA TYR A 305 10.57 4.99 3.14
C TYR A 305 10.49 5.22 1.62
N VAL A 306 10.58 6.47 1.16
CA VAL A 306 10.50 6.81 -0.27
C VAL A 306 11.62 6.18 -1.09
N ILE A 307 12.86 6.17 -0.59
CA ILE A 307 13.99 5.53 -1.30
C ILE A 307 13.74 4.02 -1.46
N ARG A 308 13.28 3.34 -0.41
CA ARG A 308 12.98 1.90 -0.49
C ARG A 308 11.80 1.62 -1.43
N LYS A 309 10.80 2.50 -1.44
CA LYS A 309 9.66 2.45 -2.36
C LYS A 309 10.09 2.62 -3.82
N LEU A 310 11.05 3.49 -4.09
CA LEU A 310 11.64 3.65 -5.42
C LEU A 310 12.29 2.33 -5.90
N PHE A 311 13.12 1.71 -5.06
CA PHE A 311 13.71 0.41 -5.36
C PHE A 311 12.66 -0.69 -5.53
N GLN A 312 11.63 -0.70 -4.68
CA GLN A 312 10.51 -1.64 -4.81
C GLN A 312 9.76 -1.47 -6.14
N GLY A 313 9.52 -0.23 -6.56
CA GLY A 313 8.90 0.08 -7.87
C GLY A 313 9.76 -0.39 -9.04
N MET A 314 11.07 -0.18 -8.99
CA MET A 314 11.98 -0.72 -10.01
C MET A 314 11.93 -2.25 -10.07
N LEU A 315 11.90 -2.89 -8.90
CA LEU A 315 11.82 -4.34 -8.80
C LEU A 315 10.48 -4.88 -9.33
N SER A 316 9.36 -4.24 -8.98
CA SER A 316 8.03 -4.64 -9.46
C SER A 316 7.89 -4.48 -10.98
N PHE A 317 8.47 -3.42 -11.57
CA PHE A 317 8.57 -3.25 -13.02
C PHE A 317 9.27 -4.44 -13.67
N LEU A 318 10.46 -4.79 -13.19
CA LEU A 318 11.27 -5.87 -13.76
C LEU A 318 10.57 -7.23 -13.64
N ILE A 319 9.98 -7.51 -12.47
CA ILE A 319 9.22 -8.75 -12.25
C ILE A 319 8.01 -8.81 -13.18
N THR A 320 7.29 -7.70 -13.37
CA THR A 320 6.14 -7.65 -14.28
C THR A 320 6.53 -7.97 -15.71
N VAL A 321 7.63 -7.37 -16.20
CA VAL A 321 8.13 -7.64 -17.56
C VAL A 321 8.56 -9.10 -17.69
N ALA A 322 9.26 -9.65 -16.69
CA ALA A 322 9.68 -11.06 -16.70
C ALA A 322 8.49 -12.04 -16.69
N ILE A 323 7.48 -11.80 -15.84
CA ILE A 323 6.25 -12.61 -15.78
C ILE A 323 5.49 -12.54 -17.12
N TYR A 324 5.40 -11.35 -17.73
CA TYR A 324 4.73 -11.18 -19.01
C TYR A 324 5.38 -12.03 -20.11
N PHE A 325 6.70 -11.98 -20.26
CA PHE A 325 7.37 -12.75 -21.32
C PHE A 325 7.40 -14.27 -21.07
N THR A 326 7.56 -14.69 -19.82
CA THR A 326 7.66 -16.13 -19.48
C THR A 326 6.31 -16.84 -19.54
N LEU A 327 5.28 -16.24 -18.94
CA LEU A 327 3.98 -16.88 -18.78
C LEU A 327 3.00 -16.46 -19.85
N PHE A 328 3.02 -15.20 -20.33
CA PHE A 328 1.91 -14.68 -21.12
C PHE A 328 2.10 -14.78 -22.63
N GLN A 329 3.31 -14.59 -23.14
CA GLN A 329 3.55 -14.71 -24.60
C GLN A 329 3.29 -16.14 -25.12
N ASN A 330 3.33 -17.14 -24.23
CA ASN A 330 3.18 -18.56 -24.54
C ASN A 330 1.76 -19.11 -24.32
N ILE A 331 0.83 -18.34 -23.75
CA ILE A 331 -0.55 -18.80 -23.51
C ILE A 331 -1.46 -18.26 -24.62
N SER A 332 -2.03 -19.16 -25.41
CA SER A 332 -2.99 -18.84 -26.47
C SER A 332 -4.28 -18.22 -25.91
N SER A 333 -4.84 -17.26 -26.65
CA SER A 333 -6.02 -16.46 -26.26
C SER A 333 -7.31 -17.28 -26.03
N THR A 334 -7.37 -18.52 -26.51
CA THR A 334 -8.57 -19.38 -26.51
C THR A 334 -8.76 -20.21 -25.25
N THR A 335 -7.71 -20.67 -24.58
CA THR A 335 -7.79 -21.38 -23.28
C THR A 335 -8.20 -20.44 -22.14
N MET A 336 -7.96 -19.14 -22.31
CA MET A 336 -8.13 -18.11 -21.28
C MET A 336 -9.58 -17.61 -21.13
N ALA A 337 -10.41 -17.71 -22.17
CA ALA A 337 -11.82 -17.33 -22.11
C ALA A 337 -12.69 -18.35 -21.34
N TYR A 338 -12.31 -19.64 -21.36
CA TYR A 338 -13.08 -20.72 -20.74
C TYR A 338 -12.92 -20.78 -19.21
N CYS A 339 -11.78 -20.42 -18.64
CA CYS A 339 -11.60 -20.39 -17.17
C CYS A 339 -12.44 -19.31 -16.47
N TYR A 340 -12.94 -18.31 -17.21
CA TYR A 340 -13.52 -17.09 -16.66
C TYR A 340 -15.06 -17.10 -16.50
N LYS A 341 -15.81 -17.93 -17.24
CA LYS A 341 -17.29 -18.01 -17.09
C LYS A 341 -17.75 -18.60 -15.74
N ALA A 342 -16.84 -19.06 -14.89
CA ALA A 342 -17.15 -19.60 -13.57
C ALA A 342 -16.90 -18.56 -12.48
N ASP A 343 -18.01 -18.09 -11.89
CA ASP A 343 -18.19 -17.12 -10.80
C ASP A 343 -16.94 -16.70 -10.01
N TYR A 344 -16.46 -15.49 -10.30
CA TYR A 344 -15.14 -14.98 -9.92
C TYR A 344 -15.06 -14.52 -8.45
N LYS A 345 -16.15 -14.01 -7.87
CA LYS A 345 -16.18 -13.64 -6.44
C LYS A 345 -16.06 -14.87 -5.55
N ALA A 346 -16.76 -15.94 -5.91
CA ALA A 346 -16.69 -17.22 -5.20
C ALA A 346 -15.28 -17.81 -5.30
N LYS A 347 -14.64 -17.82 -6.47
CA LYS A 347 -13.30 -18.45 -6.63
C LYS A 347 -12.16 -17.73 -5.89
N TYR A 348 -12.10 -16.40 -5.88
CA TYR A 348 -11.05 -15.70 -5.12
C TYR A 348 -11.28 -15.80 -3.62
N PHE A 349 -12.55 -15.74 -3.18
CA PHE A 349 -12.92 -15.93 -1.78
C PHE A 349 -12.64 -17.37 -1.34
N ILE A 350 -12.95 -18.37 -2.18
CA ILE A 350 -12.63 -19.78 -2.00
C ILE A 350 -11.11 -20.00 -2.04
N MET A 351 -10.35 -19.31 -2.88
CA MET A 351 -8.89 -19.44 -2.93
C MET A 351 -8.22 -18.81 -1.70
N ILE A 352 -8.74 -17.68 -1.21
CA ILE A 352 -8.32 -17.07 0.07
C ILE A 352 -8.69 -18.00 1.23
N ILE A 353 -9.92 -18.54 1.25
CA ILE A 353 -10.36 -19.52 2.26
C ILE A 353 -9.55 -20.81 2.18
N LEU A 354 -9.22 -21.32 0.99
CA LEU A 354 -8.41 -22.51 0.78
C LEU A 354 -6.97 -22.28 1.21
N THR A 355 -6.38 -21.11 0.91
CA THR A 355 -5.05 -20.77 1.43
C THR A 355 -5.06 -20.61 2.94
N LEU A 356 -6.10 -20.02 3.53
CA LEU A 356 -6.29 -19.95 4.99
C LEU A 356 -6.52 -21.33 5.62
N LEU A 357 -7.29 -22.22 4.98
CA LEU A 357 -7.53 -23.60 5.41
C LEU A 357 -6.30 -24.48 5.26
N LEU A 358 -5.52 -24.32 4.20
CA LEU A 358 -4.22 -24.99 4.02
C LEU A 358 -3.21 -24.50 5.05
N LEU A 359 -3.28 -23.22 5.44
CA LEU A 359 -2.49 -22.67 6.54
C LEU A 359 -2.91 -23.27 7.89
N VAL A 360 -4.22 -23.34 8.17
CA VAL A 360 -4.75 -23.98 9.37
C VAL A 360 -4.42 -25.48 9.41
N PHE A 361 -4.52 -26.19 8.27
CA PHE A 361 -4.20 -27.61 8.17
C PHE A 361 -2.70 -27.87 8.36
N ASN A 362 -1.83 -27.06 7.77
CA ASN A 362 -0.38 -27.15 8.00
C ASN A 362 -0.01 -26.83 9.46
N VAL A 363 -0.72 -25.90 10.10
CA VAL A 363 -0.58 -25.61 11.54
C VAL A 363 -1.01 -26.82 12.37
N LEU A 364 -2.17 -27.41 12.10
CA LEU A 364 -2.68 -28.61 12.81
C LEU A 364 -1.74 -29.82 12.62
N PHE A 365 -1.21 -30.02 11.42
CA PHE A 365 -0.27 -31.10 11.13
C PHE A 365 1.09 -30.88 11.82
N SER A 366 1.54 -29.63 11.91
CA SER A 366 2.75 -29.26 12.65
C SER A 366 2.59 -29.47 14.17
N ILE A 367 1.41 -29.19 14.73
CA ILE A 367 1.10 -29.45 16.16
C ILE A 367 1.09 -30.96 16.45
N LYS A 368 0.51 -31.77 15.57
CA LYS A 368 0.47 -33.24 15.74
C LYS A 368 1.87 -33.87 15.70
N LYS A 369 2.80 -33.28 14.93
CA LYS A 369 4.20 -33.74 14.82
C LYS A 369 5.06 -33.36 16.03
N GLN A 370 4.69 -32.32 16.79
CA GLN A 370 5.36 -31.96 18.06
C GLN A 370 4.86 -32.79 19.25
N ASN A 371 3.62 -33.29 19.21
CA ASN A 371 3.04 -34.11 20.27
C ASN A 371 3.37 -35.62 20.17
N HIS A 372 4.05 -36.06 19.12
CA HIS A 372 4.67 -37.39 19.04
C HIS A 372 6.19 -37.26 19.02
N PRO A 373 6.86 -37.19 20.18
CA PRO A 373 8.30 -37.37 20.22
C PRO A 373 8.62 -38.76 19.68
N LYS A 374 9.57 -38.82 18.73
CA LYS A 374 10.16 -40.08 18.27
C LYS A 374 10.60 -40.88 19.49
N LYS A 375 9.97 -42.03 19.73
CA LYS A 375 10.60 -43.09 20.53
C LYS A 375 11.79 -43.59 19.72
N SER A 376 12.99 -43.16 20.12
CA SER A 376 14.24 -43.86 19.87
C SER A 376 14.99 -43.89 21.19
#